data_AF-A0A7Y5Q0P8-F1
#
_entry.id   AF-A0A7Y5Q0P8-F1
#
_cell.length_a   1.000
_cell.length_b   1.000
_cell.length_c   1.000
_cell.angle_alpha   90.00
_cell.angle_beta   90.00
_cell.angle_gamma   90.00
#
_symmetry.space_group_name_H-M   'P 1'
#
loop_
_entity.id
_entity.type
_entity.pdbx_description
1 polymer ?
#
loop_
_entity_poly.entity_id
_entity_poly.type
_entity_poly.pdbx_seq_one_letter_code
_entity_poly.pdbx_strand_id
1 'polypeptide(L)'
;MIRFLARRTLWFALTVWSVVTLSFLLMRSVPGGPFSSERKLHPTIEAAVEARYHLDWPMWKQYLQTLGPLNLDEHGLFGDGRDVFGGILALDLGPSLSLRDVTVNEIVAQSLPVSAALGAVALAWALGLGLAGGL
;
A
#
# COMPACT_ATOMS: atom_id res chain seq x y z
N MET A 1 7.55 -20.79 23.85
CA MET A 1 8.06 -19.83 22.84
C MET A 1 7.09 -19.68 21.65
N ILE A 2 6.69 -20.76 20.97
CA ILE A 2 5.76 -20.71 19.81
C ILE A 2 4.42 -20.02 20.14
N ARG A 3 3.79 -20.29 21.30
CA ARG A 3 2.54 -19.62 21.73
C ARG A 3 2.68 -18.10 21.92
N PHE A 4 3.86 -17.63 22.36
CA PHE A 4 4.14 -16.21 22.52
C PHE A 4 4.36 -15.55 21.16
N LEU A 5 5.14 -16.18 20.28
CA LEU A 5 5.34 -15.73 18.91
C LEU A 5 4.02 -15.67 18.14
N ALA A 6 3.21 -16.74 18.18
CA ALA A 6 1.91 -16.79 17.53
C ALA A 6 0.95 -15.70 18.04
N ARG A 7 0.90 -15.47 19.36
CA ARG A 7 0.09 -14.39 19.95
C ARG A 7 0.57 -13.01 19.49
N ARG A 8 1.89 -12.80 19.42
CA ARG A 8 2.48 -11.54 18.96
C ARG A 8 2.21 -11.28 17.48
N THR A 9 2.40 -12.30 16.63
CA THR A 9 2.09 -12.23 15.20
C THR A 9 0.60 -11.97 14.97
N LEU A 10 -0.28 -12.58 15.76
CA LEU A 10 -1.73 -12.34 15.67
C LEU A 10 -2.08 -10.89 16.03
N TRP A 11 -1.55 -10.36 17.13
CA TRP A 11 -1.78 -8.95 17.48
C TRP A 11 -1.22 -7.98 16.44
N PHE A 12 -0.04 -8.28 15.88
CA PHE A 12 0.53 -7.48 14.79
C PHE A 12 -0.36 -7.49 13.54
N ALA A 13 -0.83 -8.67 13.12
CA ALA A 13 -1.74 -8.82 12.00
C ALA A 13 -3.05 -8.05 12.22
N LEU A 14 -3.62 -8.10 13.43
CA LEU A 14 -4.82 -7.34 13.78
C LEU A 14 -4.61 -5.83 13.72
N THR A 15 -3.45 -5.33 14.19
CA THR A 15 -3.13 -3.90 14.13
C THR A 15 -2.99 -3.44 12.68
N VAL A 16 -2.23 -4.15 11.85
CA VAL A 16 -2.08 -3.84 10.42
C VAL A 16 -3.45 -3.88 9.73
N TRP A 17 -4.23 -4.93 9.97
CA TRP A 17 -5.59 -5.06 9.45
C TRP A 17 -6.48 -3.88 9.83
N SER A 18 -6.42 -3.45 11.10
CA SER A 18 -7.21 -2.31 11.60
C SER A 18 -6.80 -1.00 10.92
N VAL A 19 -5.50 -0.74 10.78
CA VAL A 19 -4.98 0.46 10.12
C VAL A 19 -5.37 0.50 8.65
N VAL A 20 -5.21 -0.60 7.91
CA VAL A 20 -5.62 -0.68 6.50
C VAL A 20 -7.12 -0.47 6.34
N THR A 21 -7.93 -1.09 7.20
CA THR A 21 -9.39 -0.93 7.18
C THR A 21 -9.80 0.50 7.43
N LEU A 22 -9.18 1.15 8.43
CA LEU A 22 -9.46 2.54 8.73
C LEU A 22 -9.07 3.45 7.57
N SER A 23 -7.86 3.28 7.01
CA SER A 23 -7.39 4.07 5.85
C SER A 23 -8.27 3.87 4.63
N PHE A 24 -8.72 2.64 4.35
CA PHE A 24 -9.63 2.33 3.24
C PHE A 24 -10.97 3.04 3.41
N LEU A 25 -11.56 2.99 4.62
CA LEU A 25 -12.80 3.69 4.92
C LEU A 25 -12.64 5.21 4.80
N LEU A 26 -11.50 5.75 5.21
CA LEU A 26 -11.17 7.17 5.05
C LEU A 26 -11.06 7.57 3.58
N MET A 27 -10.36 6.79 2.75
CA MET A 27 -10.27 7.08 1.30
C MET A 27 -11.64 7.02 0.62
N ARG A 28 -12.51 6.09 1.04
CA ARG A 28 -13.87 5.97 0.49
C ARG A 28 -14.85 7.04 1.00
N SER A 29 -14.60 7.63 2.17
CA SER A 29 -15.47 8.66 2.74
C SER A 29 -15.27 10.04 2.12
N VAL A 30 -14.17 10.25 1.38
CA VAL A 30 -13.93 11.46 0.61
C VAL A 30 -14.90 11.50 -0.59
N PRO A 31 -15.78 12.51 -0.71
CA PRO A 31 -16.69 12.62 -1.84
C PRO A 31 -15.94 13.12 -3.09
N GLY A 32 -15.41 12.17 -3.88
CA GLY A 32 -14.70 12.42 -5.13
C GLY A 32 -13.90 11.19 -5.57
N GLY A 33 -13.87 10.91 -6.88
CA GLY A 33 -13.05 9.82 -7.42
C GLY A 33 -11.58 10.24 -7.55
N PRO A 34 -10.61 9.29 -7.57
CA PRO A 34 -9.19 9.62 -7.71
C PRO A 34 -8.85 10.43 -8.99
N PHE A 35 -9.76 10.45 -9.97
CA PHE A 35 -9.61 11.17 -11.24
C PHE A 35 -10.46 12.45 -11.35
N SER A 36 -11.21 12.83 -10.31
CA SER A 36 -12.04 14.04 -10.36
C SER A 36 -11.24 15.35 -10.37
N SER A 37 -9.95 15.30 -10.02
CA SER A 37 -9.10 16.49 -9.85
C SER A 37 -8.35 16.94 -11.11
N GLU A 38 -8.07 16.07 -12.10
CA GLU A 38 -7.13 16.41 -13.17
C GLU A 38 -7.72 16.74 -14.55
N ARG A 39 -8.97 16.37 -14.87
CA ARG A 39 -9.74 16.89 -16.03
C ARG A 39 -11.14 16.27 -16.00
N LYS A 40 -12.17 17.03 -16.40
CA LYS A 40 -13.48 16.43 -16.77
C LYS A 40 -13.25 15.54 -17.99
N LEU A 41 -12.96 14.27 -17.76
CA LEU A 41 -12.85 13.28 -18.82
C LEU A 41 -14.23 13.13 -19.47
N HIS A 42 -14.27 12.87 -20.78
CA HIS A 42 -15.51 12.53 -21.46
C HIS A 42 -16.11 11.28 -20.78
N PRO A 43 -17.43 11.17 -20.55
CA PRO A 43 -18.04 10.08 -19.78
C PRO A 43 -17.68 8.68 -20.30
N THR A 44 -17.36 8.56 -21.58
CA THR A 44 -16.89 7.32 -22.22
C THR A 44 -15.48 6.91 -21.77
N ILE A 45 -14.59 7.88 -21.52
CA ILE A 45 -13.21 7.63 -21.08
C ILE A 45 -13.21 7.34 -19.57
N GLU A 46 -14.08 8.00 -18.81
CA GLU A 46 -14.27 7.73 -17.38
C GLU A 46 -14.64 6.26 -17.14
N ALA A 47 -15.65 5.74 -17.84
CA ALA A 47 -16.04 4.33 -17.72
C ALA A 47 -14.93 3.34 -18.11
N ALA A 48 -14.13 3.67 -19.14
CA ALA A 48 -13.00 2.83 -19.55
C ALA A 48 -11.84 2.86 -18.54
N VAL A 49 -11.64 4.01 -17.89
CA VAL A 49 -10.66 4.18 -16.81
C VAL A 49 -11.12 3.46 -15.55
N GLU A 50 -12.39 3.60 -15.17
CA GLU A 50 -12.99 2.89 -14.03
C GLU A 50 -12.85 1.37 -14.18
N ALA A 51 -13.19 0.83 -15.35
CA ALA A 51 -13.03 -0.59 -15.65
C ALA A 51 -11.57 -1.06 -15.58
N ARG A 52 -10.63 -0.25 -16.09
CA ARG A 52 -9.19 -0.58 -16.09
C ARG A 52 -8.56 -0.54 -14.70
N TYR A 53 -9.03 0.33 -13.81
CA TYR A 53 -8.55 0.44 -12.42
C TYR A 53 -9.45 -0.29 -11.42
N HIS A 54 -10.39 -1.11 -11.90
CA HIS A 54 -11.29 -1.93 -11.08
C HIS A 54 -12.14 -1.11 -10.09
N LEU A 55 -12.38 0.17 -10.41
CA LEU A 55 -13.13 1.11 -9.58
C LEU A 55 -14.65 0.82 -9.59
N ASP A 56 -15.09 0.04 -10.59
CA ASP A 56 -16.45 -0.47 -10.77
C ASP A 56 -16.77 -1.70 -9.89
N TRP A 57 -15.76 -2.31 -9.26
CA TRP A 57 -15.97 -3.53 -8.48
C TRP A 57 -16.77 -3.32 -7.19
N PRO A 58 -17.47 -4.37 -6.71
CA PRO A 58 -18.16 -4.28 -5.44
C PRO A 58 -17.17 -4.03 -4.30
N MET A 59 -17.57 -3.21 -3.33
CA MET A 59 -16.68 -2.66 -2.29
C MET A 59 -15.92 -3.73 -1.49
N TRP A 60 -16.54 -4.89 -1.25
CA TRP A 60 -15.89 -6.01 -0.57
C TRP A 60 -14.74 -6.61 -1.38
N LYS A 61 -14.83 -6.61 -2.72
CA LYS A 61 -13.79 -7.10 -3.63
C LYS A 61 -12.61 -6.13 -3.68
N GLN A 62 -12.88 -4.82 -3.74
CA GLN A 62 -11.83 -3.77 -3.66
C GLN A 62 -11.08 -3.82 -2.32
N TYR A 63 -11.81 -4.01 -1.23
CA TYR A 63 -11.22 -4.15 0.10
C TYR A 63 -10.36 -5.41 0.22
N LEU A 64 -10.85 -6.57 -0.25
CA LEU A 64 -10.08 -7.80 -0.21
C LEU A 64 -8.84 -7.79 -1.13
N GLN A 65 -8.88 -7.09 -2.26
CA GLN A 65 -7.69 -6.88 -3.09
C GLN A 65 -6.65 -5.99 -2.40
N THR A 66 -7.11 -4.95 -1.70
CA THR A 66 -6.22 -4.00 -1.01
C THR A 66 -5.58 -4.63 0.24
N LEU A 67 -6.40 -5.32 1.03
CA LEU A 67 -6.01 -5.90 2.31
C LEU A 67 -5.39 -7.29 2.15
N GLY A 68 -5.97 -8.12 1.28
CA GLY A 68 -5.65 -9.52 1.17
C GLY A 68 -4.26 -9.74 0.59
N PRO A 69 -3.64 -10.89 0.88
CA PRO A 69 -2.42 -11.31 0.20
C PRO A 69 -2.75 -11.95 -1.17
N LEU A 70 -3.96 -11.74 -1.71
CA LEU A 70 -4.44 -12.42 -2.91
C LEU A 70 -4.92 -11.39 -3.92
N ASN A 71 -4.34 -11.41 -5.12
CA ASN A 71 -4.82 -10.58 -6.22
C ASN A 71 -6.16 -11.14 -6.72
N LEU A 72 -7.23 -10.38 -6.52
CA LEU A 72 -8.58 -10.73 -6.96
C LEU A 72 -8.88 -10.25 -8.39
N ASP A 73 -7.82 -9.99 -9.15
CA ASP A 73 -7.89 -9.59 -10.55
C ASP A 73 -8.53 -10.66 -11.43
N GLU A 74 -8.76 -10.31 -12.70
CA GLU A 74 -9.52 -11.08 -13.69
C GLU A 74 -9.03 -12.54 -13.86
N HIS A 75 -7.85 -12.86 -13.35
CA HIS A 75 -7.25 -14.19 -13.34
C HIS A 75 -7.79 -15.12 -12.22
N GLY A 76 -8.54 -14.62 -11.23
CA GLY A 76 -9.21 -15.42 -10.19
C GLY A 76 -8.28 -16.03 -9.14
N LEU A 77 -8.86 -16.60 -8.08
CA LEU A 77 -8.14 -17.20 -6.93
C LEU A 77 -7.18 -18.36 -7.29
N PHE A 78 -7.32 -18.92 -8.49
CA PHE A 78 -6.51 -20.01 -9.05
C PHE A 78 -5.94 -19.65 -10.43
N GLY A 79 -5.70 -18.36 -10.71
CA GLY A 79 -5.08 -17.88 -11.95
C GLY A 79 -3.65 -18.38 -12.15
N ASP A 80 -2.98 -17.94 -13.22
CA ASP A 80 -1.70 -18.46 -13.80
C ASP A 80 -0.46 -18.48 -12.87
N GLY A 81 -0.63 -18.41 -11.55
CA GLY A 81 0.38 -18.76 -10.54
C GLY A 81 1.51 -17.74 -10.36
N ARG A 82 1.60 -16.72 -11.23
CA ARG A 82 2.71 -15.77 -11.26
C ARG A 82 2.55 -14.61 -10.29
N ASP A 83 1.34 -14.08 -10.17
CA ASP A 83 1.03 -12.92 -9.31
C ASP A 83 -0.17 -13.22 -8.40
N VAL A 84 -0.18 -14.40 -7.77
CA VAL A 84 -1.26 -14.79 -6.85
C VAL A 84 -1.16 -13.99 -5.55
N PHE A 85 0.07 -13.63 -5.14
CA PHE A 85 0.32 -12.87 -3.92
C PHE A 85 0.56 -11.40 -4.23
N GLY A 86 -0.48 -10.58 -4.06
CA GLY A 86 -0.39 -9.12 -4.15
C GLY A 86 -1.26 -8.46 -3.10
N GLY A 87 -1.09 -7.14 -2.94
CA GLY A 87 -1.69 -6.34 -1.88
C GLY A 87 -0.71 -5.97 -0.77
N ILE A 88 -1.17 -5.16 0.18
CA ILE A 88 -0.31 -4.54 1.21
C ILE A 88 0.45 -5.58 2.05
N LEU A 89 -0.13 -6.77 2.23
CA LEU A 89 0.49 -7.87 2.97
C LEU A 89 1.60 -8.60 2.19
N ALA A 90 1.59 -8.51 0.86
CA ALA A 90 2.63 -9.06 -0.01
C ALA A 90 3.79 -8.07 -0.25
N LEU A 91 3.82 -6.93 0.48
CA LEU A 91 4.74 -5.81 0.27
C LEU A 91 4.64 -5.16 -1.12
N ASP A 92 3.57 -5.48 -1.87
CA ASP A 92 3.27 -4.83 -3.13
C ASP A 92 2.21 -3.74 -2.89
N LEU A 93 2.64 -2.49 -3.09
CA LEU A 93 1.80 -1.30 -2.92
C LEU A 93 0.94 -1.01 -4.16
N GLY A 94 1.08 -1.81 -5.22
CA GLY A 94 0.29 -1.69 -6.44
C GLY A 94 0.73 -0.54 -7.36
N PRO A 95 -0.01 -0.34 -8.47
CA PRO A 95 0.29 0.70 -9.46
C PRO A 95 -0.02 2.10 -8.91
N SER A 96 0.80 3.09 -9.26
CA SER A 96 0.54 4.48 -8.89
C SER A 96 -0.71 5.01 -9.60
N LEU A 97 -1.68 5.49 -8.83
CA LEU A 97 -2.88 6.15 -9.37
C LEU A 97 -2.61 7.58 -9.86
N SER A 98 -1.47 8.17 -9.52
CA SER A 98 -1.08 9.54 -9.88
C SER A 98 -0.07 9.60 -11.03
N LEU A 99 0.75 8.56 -11.25
CA LEU A 99 1.76 8.50 -12.31
C LEU A 99 1.52 7.27 -13.16
N ARG A 100 1.09 7.49 -14.41
CA ARG A 100 0.44 6.48 -15.26
C ARG A 100 1.30 5.28 -15.70
N ASP A 101 2.56 5.18 -15.31
CA ASP A 101 3.48 4.11 -15.73
C ASP A 101 4.54 3.73 -14.67
N VAL A 102 4.35 4.10 -13.39
CA VAL A 102 5.34 3.84 -12.32
C VAL A 102 4.68 3.11 -11.15
N THR A 103 5.30 2.05 -10.65
CA THR A 103 4.83 1.36 -9.45
C THR A 103 5.23 2.14 -8.20
N VAL A 104 4.41 2.13 -7.15
CA VAL A 104 4.77 2.80 -5.88
C VAL A 104 6.05 2.19 -5.31
N ASN A 105 6.28 0.89 -5.55
CA ASN A 105 7.50 0.19 -5.14
C ASN A 105 8.77 0.78 -5.78
N GLU A 106 8.74 1.20 -7.05
CA GLU A 106 9.87 1.86 -7.70
C GLU A 106 10.16 3.24 -7.09
N ILE A 107 9.11 4.01 -6.77
CA ILE A 107 9.25 5.31 -6.08
C ILE A 107 9.88 5.09 -4.71
N VAL A 108 9.39 4.09 -3.96
CA VAL A 108 9.94 3.74 -2.65
C VAL A 108 11.41 3.32 -2.79
N ALA A 109 11.75 2.46 -3.75
CA ALA A 109 13.12 2.02 -3.99
C ALA A 109 14.07 3.19 -4.32
N GLN A 110 13.60 4.19 -5.07
CA GLN A 110 14.38 5.40 -5.36
C GLN A 110 14.53 6.31 -4.13
N SER A 111 13.50 6.41 -3.29
CA SER A 111 13.51 7.26 -2.09
C SER A 111 14.22 6.65 -0.88
N LEU A 112 14.34 5.31 -0.85
CA LEU A 112 15.01 4.54 0.20
C LEU A 112 16.47 4.97 0.45
N PRO A 113 17.37 5.06 -0.57
CA PRO A 113 18.76 5.44 -0.33
C PRO A 113 18.91 6.85 0.25
N VAL A 114 18.05 7.79 -0.15
CA VAL A 114 18.06 9.16 0.37
C VAL A 114 17.64 9.17 1.85
N SER A 115 16.56 8.46 2.18
CA SER A 115 16.08 8.34 3.56
C SER A 115 17.08 7.62 4.46
N ALA A 116 17.74 6.57 3.94
CA ALA A 116 18.77 5.82 4.65
C ALA A 116 20.00 6.69 4.94
N ALA A 117 20.45 7.50 3.99
CA ALA A 117 21.59 8.42 4.19
C ALA A 117 21.28 9.46 5.28
N LEU A 118 20.10 10.09 5.22
CA LEU A 118 19.67 11.06 6.24
C LEU A 118 19.53 10.40 7.62
N GLY A 119 18.95 9.20 7.67
CA GLY A 119 18.84 8.41 8.91
C GLY A 119 20.20 8.07 9.50
N ALA A 120 21.17 7.68 8.67
CA ALA A 120 22.53 7.38 9.11
C ALA A 120 23.24 8.61 9.69
N VAL A 121 23.10 9.77 9.05
CA VAL A 121 23.65 11.03 9.56
C VAL A 121 22.99 11.41 10.89
N ALA A 122 21.67 11.31 10.99
CA ALA A 122 20.94 11.58 12.23
C ALA A 122 21.36 10.64 13.37
N LEU A 123 21.56 9.35 13.08
CA LEU A 123 22.07 8.37 14.05
C LEU A 123 23.50 8.69 14.50
N ALA A 124 24.38 9.07 13.57
CA ALA A 124 25.75 9.46 13.90
C ALA A 124 25.78 10.67 14.84
N TRP A 125 24.94 11.67 14.58
CA TRP A 125 24.77 12.83 15.48
C TRP A 125 24.22 12.44 16.84
N ALA A 126 23.15 11.64 16.88
CA ALA A 126 22.51 11.21 18.12
C ALA A 126 23.47 10.39 19.00
N LEU A 127 24.22 9.48 18.39
CA LEU A 127 25.24 8.68 19.10
C LEU A 127 26.41 9.55 19.55
N GLY A 128 26.90 10.46 18.70
CA GLY A 128 28.00 11.35 19.05
C GLY A 128 27.67 12.25 20.24
N LEU A 129 26.54 12.94 20.18
CA LEU A 129 26.07 13.79 21.28
C LEU A 129 25.67 12.98 22.51
N GLY A 130 24.99 11.84 22.32
CA GLY A 130 24.53 10.99 23.42
C GLY A 130 25.67 10.37 24.20
N LEU A 131 26.74 9.92 23.53
CA LEU A 131 27.93 9.38 24.20
C LEU A 131 28.75 10.49 24.86
N ALA A 132 28.91 11.64 24.20
CA ALA A 132 29.66 12.76 24.76
C ALA A 132 28.97 13.39 25.99
N GLY A 133 27.64 13.45 26.01
CA GLY A 133 26.88 13.94 27.18
C GLY A 133 26.65 12.89 28.27
N GLY A 134 26.96 11.62 28.01
CA GLY A 134 26.82 10.51 28.97
C GLY A 134 28.09 10.16 29.75
N LEU A 135 29.26 10.58 29.26
CA LEU A 135 30.54 10.54 29.99
C LEU A 135 30.67 11.75 30.92
#